data_AF-A0A5E4ICW0-F1
#
_entry.id   AF-A0A5E4ICW0-F1
#
_cell.length_a   1.000
_cell.length_b   1.000
_cell.length_c   1.000
_cell.angle_alpha   90.00
_cell.angle_beta   90.00
_cell.angle_gamma   90.00
#
_symmetry.space_group_name_H-M   'P 1'
#
loop_
_entity.id
_entity.type
_entity.pdbx_description
1 polymer ?
#
loop_
_entity_poly.entity_id
_entity_poly.type
_entity_poly.pdbx_seq_one_letter_code
_entity_poly.pdbx_strand_id
1 'polypeptide(L)'
;MSELEKDYSDFMGWMSNNTNVFIFMGGFTFTILTLLVINLPNPNTIIAQLILLFITIMFDLLLYLILLVGVESLQFCKNIPSFGKRLQFCSTLSNVVLVLWGFLVPSVFLLWNMINLAIISTIIWIVFIIINNFTIRKQNIQYRKITEIKGDIE
;
A
#
# COMPACT_ATOMS: atom_id res chain seq x y z
N MET A 1 -36.17 -11.28 -4.01
CA MET A 1 -34.92 -10.55 -4.27
C MET A 1 -34.58 -10.86 -5.71
N SER A 2 -34.63 -9.86 -6.60
CA SER A 2 -34.55 -10.08 -8.05
C SER A 2 -33.17 -10.62 -8.45
N GLU A 3 -33.15 -11.66 -9.28
CA GLU A 3 -31.97 -12.36 -9.82
C GLU A 3 -30.99 -11.49 -10.64
N LEU A 4 -31.18 -10.17 -10.68
CA LEU A 4 -30.43 -9.22 -11.51
C LEU A 4 -29.40 -8.36 -10.77
N GLU A 5 -29.35 -8.40 -9.43
CA GLU A 5 -28.28 -7.73 -8.69
C GLU A 5 -27.06 -8.66 -8.61
N LYS A 6 -26.00 -8.33 -9.35
CA LYS A 6 -24.71 -9.02 -9.24
C LYS A 6 -24.26 -8.99 -7.78
N ASP A 7 -24.11 -10.16 -7.18
CA ASP A 7 -23.62 -10.29 -5.81
C ASP A 7 -22.13 -9.90 -5.77
N TYR A 8 -21.83 -8.78 -5.09
CA TYR A 8 -20.49 -8.25 -4.88
C TYR A 8 -19.97 -8.51 -3.46
N SER A 9 -20.64 -9.37 -2.68
CA SER A 9 -20.26 -9.66 -1.28
C SER A 9 -18.81 -10.13 -1.15
N ASP A 10 -18.34 -11.01 -2.04
CA ASP A 10 -16.95 -11.48 -2.08
C ASP A 10 -15.95 -10.33 -2.27
N PHE A 11 -16.22 -9.44 -3.23
CA PHE A 11 -15.37 -8.28 -3.51
C PHE A 11 -15.36 -7.30 -2.33
N MET A 12 -16.51 -7.07 -1.71
CA MET A 12 -16.61 -6.21 -0.53
C MET A 12 -15.86 -6.79 0.67
N GLY A 13 -15.94 -8.11 0.87
CA GLY A 13 -15.17 -8.84 1.88
C GLY A 13 -13.67 -8.74 1.63
N TRP A 14 -13.22 -8.98 0.40
CA TRP A 14 -11.83 -8.81 -0.02
C TRP A 14 -11.34 -7.38 0.22
N MET A 15 -12.13 -6.37 -0.17
CA MET A 15 -11.75 -4.96 -0.03
C MET A 15 -11.64 -4.56 1.44
N SER A 16 -12.59 -4.99 2.27
CA SER A 16 -12.56 -4.75 3.72
C SER A 16 -11.34 -5.41 4.37
N ASN A 17 -11.05 -6.67 4.01
CA ASN A 17 -9.91 -7.39 4.56
C ASN A 17 -8.58 -6.70 4.21
N ASN A 18 -8.38 -6.37 2.93
CA ASN A 18 -7.18 -5.66 2.49
C ASN A 18 -7.04 -4.31 3.20
N THR A 19 -8.13 -3.53 3.28
CA THR A 19 -8.12 -2.23 3.95
C THR A 19 -7.71 -2.36 5.42
N ASN A 20 -8.25 -3.36 6.13
CA ASN A 20 -7.91 -3.61 7.53
C ASN A 20 -6.43 -4.00 7.71
N VAL A 21 -5.91 -4.87 6.84
CA VAL A 21 -4.49 -5.24 6.85
C VAL A 21 -3.60 -4.02 6.60
N PHE A 22 -3.97 -3.14 5.66
CA PHE A 22 -3.22 -1.90 5.41
C PHE A 22 -3.23 -0.95 6.60
N ILE A 23 -4.40 -0.70 7.19
CA ILE A 23 -4.52 0.20 8.34
C ILE A 23 -3.71 -0.35 9.52
N PHE A 24 -3.81 -1.65 9.78
CA PHE A 24 -3.07 -2.30 10.85
C PHE A 24 -1.57 -2.19 10.63
N MET A 25 -1.07 -2.59 9.46
CA MET A 25 0.36 -2.56 9.15
C MET A 25 0.89 -1.13 9.13
N GLY A 26 0.16 -0.18 8.54
CA GLY A 26 0.55 1.22 8.53
C GLY A 26 0.63 1.82 9.94
N GLY A 27 -0.37 1.57 10.78
CA GLY A 27 -0.37 2.04 12.17
C GLY A 27 0.74 1.40 13.01
N PHE A 28 0.94 0.09 12.87
CA PHE A 28 1.99 -0.67 13.55
C PHE A 28 3.39 -0.17 13.18
N THR A 29 3.67 -0.06 11.87
CA THR A 29 4.95 0.44 11.35
C THR A 29 5.26 1.84 11.84
N PHE A 30 4.30 2.77 11.73
CA PHE A 30 4.50 4.15 12.16
C PHE A 30 4.75 4.25 13.67
N THR A 31 4.02 3.47 14.47
CA THR A 31 4.18 3.41 15.93
C THR A 31 5.56 2.87 16.31
N ILE A 32 6.00 1.77 15.69
CA ILE A 32 7.33 1.19 15.96
C ILE A 32 8.44 2.14 15.57
N LEU A 33 8.38 2.74 14.38
CA LEU A 33 9.39 3.71 13.94
C LEU A 33 9.47 4.89 14.92
N THR A 34 8.33 5.43 15.31
CA THR A 34 8.25 6.54 16.27
C THR A 34 8.84 6.14 17.63
N LEU A 35 8.47 4.97 18.17
CA LEU A 35 9.00 4.47 19.43
C LEU A 35 10.50 4.21 19.37
N LEU A 36 11.01 3.62 18.30
CA LEU A 36 12.44 3.37 18.13
C LEU A 36 13.20 4.68 18.12
N VAL A 37 12.75 5.65 17.33
CA VAL A 37 13.41 6.95 17.20
C VAL A 37 13.40 7.71 18.53
N ILE A 38 12.29 7.69 19.29
CA ILE A 38 12.19 8.35 20.60
C ILE A 38 13.08 7.69 21.66
N ASN A 39 13.14 6.36 21.69
CA ASN A 39 13.84 5.61 22.75
C ASN A 39 15.32 5.34 22.44
N LEU A 40 15.79 5.65 21.22
CA LEU A 40 17.19 5.49 20.85
C LEU A 40 18.04 6.55 21.58
N PRO A 41 18.98 6.16 22.46
CA PRO A 41 19.76 7.12 23.24
C PRO A 41 20.69 7.98 22.39
N ASN A 42 21.09 7.50 21.20
CA ASN A 42 21.83 8.29 20.22
C ASN A 42 21.49 7.85 18.78
N PRO A 43 20.41 8.39 18.19
CA PRO A 43 19.94 8.02 16.86
C PRO A 43 20.89 8.49 15.74
N ASN A 44 21.83 9.38 16.05
CA ASN A 44 22.81 9.89 15.09
C ASN A 44 24.02 8.98 14.88
N THR A 45 24.13 7.90 15.65
CA THR A 45 25.18 6.90 15.41
C THR A 45 24.93 6.18 14.08
N ILE A 46 26.00 5.89 13.35
CA ILE A 46 25.92 5.19 12.05
C ILE A 46 25.18 3.85 12.19
N ILE A 47 25.45 3.12 13.28
CA ILE A 47 24.80 1.84 13.57
C ILE A 47 23.28 2.02 13.74
N ALA A 48 22.84 3.01 14.51
CA ALA A 48 21.41 3.29 14.68
C ALA A 48 20.74 3.64 13.34
N GLN A 49 21.38 4.49 12.52
CA GLN A 49 20.83 4.87 11.21
C GLN A 49 20.75 3.68 10.26
N LEU A 50 21.73 2.77 10.26
CA LEU A 50 21.68 1.55 9.45
C LEU A 50 20.54 0.62 9.88
N ILE A 51 20.32 0.46 11.18
CA ILE A 51 19.21 -0.35 11.71
C ILE A 51 17.87 0.29 11.34
N LEU A 52 17.72 1.61 11.52
CA LEU A 52 16.50 2.34 11.15
C LEU A 52 16.24 2.25 9.64
N LEU A 53 17.28 2.34 8.81
CA LEU A 53 17.17 2.16 7.36
C LEU A 53 16.70 0.75 7.01
N PHE A 54 17.32 -0.28 7.59
CA PHE A 54 16.95 -1.67 7.37
C PHE A 54 15.48 -1.92 7.72
N ILE A 55 15.04 -1.42 8.89
CA ILE A 55 13.66 -1.53 9.34
C ILE A 55 12.70 -0.82 8.38
N THR A 56 13.06 0.37 7.90
CA THR A 56 12.26 1.12 6.92
C THR A 56 12.10 0.34 5.62
N ILE A 57 13.19 -0.21 5.07
CA ILE A 57 13.15 -1.03 3.85
C ILE A 57 12.30 -2.28 4.04
N MET A 58 12.41 -2.96 5.18
CA MET A 58 11.57 -4.12 5.49
C MET A 58 10.08 -3.75 5.51
N PHE A 59 9.74 -2.58 6.08
CA PHE A 59 8.36 -2.10 6.07
C PHE A 59 7.85 -1.77 4.67
N ASP A 60 8.66 -1.09 3.84
CA ASP A 60 8.29 -0.79 2.46
C ASP A 60 8.07 -2.07 1.64
N LEU A 61 8.93 -3.08 1.84
CA LEU A 61 8.81 -4.39 1.21
C LEU A 61 7.54 -5.13 1.65
N LEU A 62 7.23 -5.15 2.94
CA LEU A 62 6.01 -5.77 3.47
C LEU A 62 4.77 -5.08 2.90
N LEU A 63 4.76 -3.76 2.86
CA LEU A 63 3.66 -2.99 2.29
C LEU A 63 3.47 -3.29 0.80
N TYR A 64 4.56 -3.35 0.04
CA TYR A 64 4.54 -3.78 -1.36
C TYR A 64 3.96 -5.20 -1.52
N LEU A 65 4.39 -6.14 -0.68
CA LEU A 65 3.90 -7.52 -0.73
C LEU A 65 2.40 -7.60 -0.44
N ILE A 66 1.91 -6.87 0.55
CA ILE A 66 0.47 -6.82 0.87
C ILE A 66 -0.32 -6.28 -0.33
N LEU A 67 0.16 -5.21 -0.98
CA LEU A 67 -0.51 -4.68 -2.16
C LEU A 67 -0.52 -5.68 -3.32
N LEU A 68 0.61 -6.33 -3.57
CA LEU A 68 0.74 -7.32 -4.63
C LEU A 68 -0.19 -8.51 -4.40
N VAL A 69 -0.16 -9.11 -3.19
CA VAL A 69 -1.05 -10.22 -2.82
C VAL A 69 -2.51 -9.79 -2.83
N GLY A 70 -2.81 -8.55 -2.40
CA GLY A 70 -4.14 -7.98 -2.48
C GLY A 70 -4.65 -7.95 -3.91
N VAL A 71 -3.84 -7.49 -4.86
CA VAL A 71 -4.22 -7.42 -6.28
C VAL A 71 -4.32 -8.82 -6.90
N GLU A 72 -3.37 -9.71 -6.62
CA GLU A 72 -3.42 -11.09 -7.09
C GLU A 72 -4.63 -11.86 -6.56
N SER A 73 -5.09 -11.55 -5.34
CA SER A 73 -6.28 -12.20 -4.79
C SER A 73 -7.60 -11.74 -5.41
N LEU A 74 -7.61 -10.66 -6.20
CA LEU A 74 -8.79 -10.23 -6.96
C LEU A 74 -9.28 -11.30 -7.93
N GLN A 75 -8.38 -12.14 -8.46
CA GLN A 75 -8.76 -13.19 -9.42
C GLN A 75 -9.68 -14.25 -8.81
N PHE A 76 -9.74 -14.35 -7.48
CA PHE A 76 -10.61 -15.29 -6.76
C PHE A 76 -11.97 -14.68 -6.42
N CYS A 77 -12.18 -13.38 -6.66
CA CYS A 77 -13.49 -12.76 -6.47
C CYS A 77 -14.43 -13.15 -7.61
N LYS A 78 -15.61 -13.67 -7.28
CA LYS A 78 -16.59 -14.12 -8.28
C LYS A 78 -17.07 -13.00 -9.19
N ASN A 79 -17.37 -11.84 -8.62
CA ASN A 79 -17.78 -10.64 -9.36
C ASN A 79 -16.92 -9.45 -8.94
N ILE A 80 -16.36 -8.73 -9.92
CA ILE A 80 -15.61 -7.50 -9.68
C ILE A 80 -16.40 -6.34 -10.31
N PRO A 81 -16.67 -5.25 -9.58
CA PRO A 81 -17.38 -4.10 -10.14
C PRO A 81 -16.53 -3.41 -11.22
N SER A 82 -17.19 -3.02 -12.31
CA SER A 82 -16.56 -2.26 -13.40
C SER A 82 -16.08 -0.88 -12.92
N PHE A 83 -15.15 -0.27 -13.65
CA PHE A 83 -14.56 1.03 -13.28
C PHE A 83 -15.57 2.18 -13.49
N GLY A 84 -16.50 2.34 -12.54
CA GLY A 84 -17.30 3.56 -12.45
C GLY A 84 -16.42 4.76 -12.08
N LYS A 85 -16.79 5.97 -12.55
CA LYS A 85 -16.07 7.22 -12.22
C LYS A 85 -15.83 7.41 -10.73
N ARG A 86 -16.80 7.00 -9.89
CA ARG A 86 -16.71 7.06 -8.42
C ARG A 86 -15.65 6.09 -7.88
N LEU A 87 -15.61 4.85 -8.36
CA LEU A 87 -14.65 3.85 -7.92
C LEU A 87 -13.22 4.23 -8.34
N GLN A 88 -13.07 4.79 -9.55
CA GLN A 88 -11.81 5.34 -10.03
C GLN A 88 -11.31 6.49 -9.15
N PHE A 89 -12.21 7.40 -8.78
CA PHE A 89 -11.87 8.51 -7.88
C PHE A 89 -11.45 7.99 -6.51
N CYS A 90 -12.20 7.08 -5.90
CA CYS A 90 -11.85 6.46 -4.61
C CYS A 90 -10.49 5.74 -4.68
N SER A 91 -10.24 4.94 -5.71
CA SER A 91 -8.96 4.26 -5.90
C SER A 91 -7.80 5.24 -6.06
N THR A 92 -7.99 6.32 -6.82
CA THR A 92 -6.99 7.37 -6.99
C THR A 92 -6.70 8.07 -5.67
N LEU A 93 -7.74 8.41 -4.91
CA LEU A 93 -7.60 9.05 -3.60
C LEU A 93 -6.88 8.13 -2.60
N SER A 94 -7.23 6.84 -2.56
CA SER A 94 -6.54 5.84 -1.73
C SER A 94 -5.05 5.73 -2.09
N ASN A 95 -4.70 5.75 -3.37
CA ASN A 95 -3.30 5.76 -3.80
C ASN A 95 -2.57 7.04 -3.37
N VAL A 96 -3.21 8.21 -3.48
CA VAL A 96 -2.62 9.47 -3.01
C VAL A 96 -2.38 9.45 -1.49
N VAL A 97 -3.36 8.97 -0.72
CA VAL A 97 -3.22 8.81 0.73
C VAL A 97 -2.08 7.87 1.07
N LEU A 98 -1.95 6.74 0.37
CA LEU A 98 -0.86 5.80 0.58
C LEU A 98 0.52 6.42 0.27
N VAL A 99 0.63 7.17 -0.83
CA VAL A 99 1.86 7.87 -1.22
C VAL A 99 2.26 8.88 -0.15
N LEU A 100 1.31 9.72 0.29
CA LEU A 100 1.53 10.72 1.34
C LEU A 100 1.89 10.06 2.68
N TRP A 101 1.26 8.93 3.01
CA TRP A 101 1.56 8.18 4.22
C TRP A 101 3.01 7.70 4.25
N GLY A 102 3.55 7.18 3.15
CA GLY A 102 4.96 6.73 3.15
C GLY A 102 5.98 7.87 3.30
N PHE A 103 5.61 9.11 2.94
CA PHE A 103 6.44 10.29 3.23
C PHE A 103 6.48 10.66 4.72
N LEU A 104 5.61 10.09 5.57
CA LEU A 104 5.70 10.30 7.01
C LEU A 104 7.00 9.75 7.58
N VAL A 105 7.54 8.65 7.05
CA VAL A 105 8.76 8.03 7.59
C VAL A 105 10.00 8.93 7.39
N PRO A 106 10.30 9.43 6.17
CA PRO A 106 11.35 10.43 5.99
C PRO A 106 11.12 11.71 6.81
N SER A 107 9.86 12.11 7.00
CA SER A 107 9.52 13.30 7.81
C SER A 107 9.89 13.10 9.29
N VAL A 108 9.66 11.91 9.85
CA VAL A 108 10.11 11.56 11.20
C VAL A 108 11.64 11.64 11.31
N PHE A 109 12.37 11.17 10.30
CA PHE A 109 13.84 11.27 10.29
C PHE A 109 14.35 12.71 10.19
N LEU A 110 13.67 13.57 9.41
CA LEU A 110 13.97 15.00 9.34
C LEU A 110 13.76 15.70 10.69
N LEU A 111 12.67 15.38 11.39
CA LEU A 111 12.38 15.95 12.72
C LEU A 111 13.47 15.64 13.75
N TRP A 112 14.17 14.51 13.59
CA TRP A 112 15.26 14.08 14.46
C TRP A 112 16.66 14.41 13.93
N ASN A 113 16.76 15.32 12.95
CA ASN A 113 18.01 15.78 12.34
C ASN A 113 18.84 14.67 11.66
N MET A 114 18.21 13.55 11.29
CA MET A 114 18.85 12.43 10.58
C MET A 114 18.76 12.65 9.06
N ILE A 115 19.39 13.73 8.57
CA ILE A 115 19.23 14.21 7.18
C ILE A 115 19.61 13.13 6.14
N ASN A 116 20.74 12.45 6.33
CA ASN A 116 21.18 11.41 5.40
C ASN A 116 20.17 10.27 5.29
N LEU A 117 19.63 9.82 6.43
CA LEU A 117 18.63 8.76 6.48
C LEU A 117 17.31 9.20 5.85
N ALA A 118 16.89 10.46 6.07
CA ALA A 118 15.71 11.02 5.44
C ALA A 118 15.83 11.07 3.90
N ILE A 119 16.99 11.46 3.37
CA ILE A 119 17.23 11.51 1.93
C ILE A 119 17.17 10.10 1.34
N ILE A 120 17.90 9.15 1.94
CA ILE A 120 17.96 7.77 1.44
C ILE A 120 16.57 7.11 1.49
N SER A 121 15.85 7.23 2.61
CA SER A 121 14.50 6.69 2.74
C SER A 121 13.51 7.33 1.76
N THR A 122 13.63 8.64 1.50
CA THR A 122 12.82 9.32 0.48
C THR A 122 13.06 8.75 -0.91
N ILE A 123 14.33 8.54 -1.29
CA ILE A 123 14.69 7.96 -2.59
C ILE A 123 14.13 6.55 -2.73
N ILE A 124 14.29 5.72 -1.69
CA ILE A 124 13.76 4.35 -1.65
C ILE A 124 12.24 4.38 -1.82
N TRP A 125 11.54 5.24 -1.08
CA TRP A 125 10.09 5.38 -1.19
C TRP A 125 9.66 5.79 -2.61
N ILE A 126 10.35 6.74 -3.25
CA ILE A 126 10.09 7.13 -4.64
C ILE A 126 10.26 5.95 -5.60
N VAL A 127 11.31 5.15 -5.44
CA VAL A 127 11.52 3.93 -6.25
C VAL A 127 10.37 2.95 -6.04
N PHE A 128 9.92 2.74 -4.79
CA PHE A 128 8.77 1.90 -4.49
C PHE A 128 7.47 2.42 -5.12
N ILE A 129 7.22 3.74 -5.10
CA ILE A 129 6.07 4.35 -5.77
C ILE A 129 6.08 4.02 -7.27
N ILE A 130 7.24 4.13 -7.92
CA ILE A 130 7.38 3.86 -9.36
C ILE A 130 7.09 2.38 -9.66
N ILE A 131 7.73 1.47 -8.92
CA ILE A 131 7.55 0.02 -9.08
C ILE A 131 6.09 -0.35 -8.86
N ASN A 132 5.50 0.15 -7.77
CA ASN A 132 4.12 -0.11 -7.40
C ASN A 132 3.15 0.37 -8.50
N ASN A 133 3.31 1.60 -8.98
CA ASN A 133 2.50 2.13 -10.07
C ASN A 133 2.60 1.30 -11.35
N PHE A 134 3.78 0.75 -11.67
CA PHE A 134 3.95 -0.04 -12.88
C PHE A 134 3.35 -1.44 -12.74
N THR A 135 3.67 -2.16 -11.66
CA THR A 135 3.23 -3.54 -11.45
C THR A 135 1.74 -3.62 -11.15
N ILE A 136 1.27 -2.87 -10.16
CA ILE A 136 -0.09 -3.01 -9.62
C ILE A 136 -1.13 -2.41 -10.56
N ARG A 137 -0.84 -1.27 -11.19
CA ARG A 137 -1.77 -0.68 -12.15
C ARG A 137 -1.94 -1.59 -13.36
N LYS A 138 -0.85 -2.20 -13.84
CA LYS A 138 -0.89 -3.15 -14.95
C LYS A 138 -1.75 -4.38 -14.61
N GLN A 139 -1.53 -4.99 -13.45
CA GLN A 139 -2.29 -6.17 -13.02
C GLN A 139 -3.78 -5.85 -12.79
N ASN A 140 -4.10 -4.74 -12.12
CA ASN A 140 -5.49 -4.31 -11.91
C ASN A 140 -6.26 -4.11 -13.23
N ILE A 141 -5.61 -3.55 -14.25
CA ILE A 141 -6.22 -3.38 -15.57
C ILE A 141 -6.43 -4.74 -16.25
N GLN A 142 -5.46 -5.65 -16.16
CA GLN A 142 -5.56 -6.98 -16.78
C GLN A 142 -6.69 -7.81 -16.16
N TYR A 143 -6.76 -7.91 -14.84
CA TYR A 143 -7.77 -8.72 -14.16
C TYR A 143 -9.19 -8.24 -14.46
N ARG A 144 -9.42 -6.93 -14.46
CA ARG A 144 -10.75 -6.37 -14.74
C ARG A 144 -11.19 -6.52 -16.20
N LYS A 145 -10.27 -6.42 -17.17
CA LYS A 145 -10.58 -6.71 -18.58
C LYS A 145 -11.01 -8.16 -18.79
N ILE A 146 -10.37 -9.10 -18.09
CA ILE A 146 -10.76 -10.53 -18.16
C ILE A 146 -12.16 -10.73 -17.57
N THR A 147 -12.51 -10.03 -16.49
CA THR A 147 -13.85 -10.14 -15.88
C THR A 147 -14.93 -9.49 -16.75
N GLU A 148 -14.65 -8.36 -17.42
CA GLU A 148 -15.56 -7.74 -18.37
C GLU A 148 -15.85 -8.69 -19.55
N ILE A 149 -14.82 -9.31 -20.14
CA ILE A 149 -14.99 -10.28 -21.23
C ILE A 149 -15.79 -11.51 -20.79
N LYS A 150 -15.56 -12.04 -19.58
CA LYS A 150 -16.33 -13.19 -19.07
C LYS A 150 -17.79 -12.85 -18.79
N GLY A 151 -18.06 -11.64 -18.31
CA GLY A 151 -19.42 -11.17 -18.01
C GLY A 151 -20.28 -10.87 -19.24
N ASP A 152 -19.68 -10.78 -20.44
CA ASP A 152 -20.39 -10.62 -21.72
C ASP A 152 -20.69 -11.96 -22.43
N ILE A 153 -20.15 -13.07 -21.92
CA ILE A 153 -20.28 -14.42 -22.51
C ILE A 153 -21.33 -15.29 -21.77
N GLU A 154 -21.68 -14.91 -20.53
CA GLU A 154 -22.75 -15.53 -19.72
C GLU A 154 -24.08 -14.76 -19.85
#